data_AF-A0A842Q3C1-F1
#
_entry.id   AF-A0A842Q3C1-F1
#
_cell.length_a   1.000
_cell.length_b   1.000
_cell.length_c   1.000
_cell.angle_alpha   90.00
_cell.angle_beta   90.00
_cell.angle_gamma   90.00
#
_symmetry.space_group_name_H-M   'P 1'
#
loop_
_entity.id
_entity.type
_entity.pdbx_description
1 polymer ?
#
loop_
_entity_poly.entity_id
_entity_poly.type
_entity_poly.pdbx_seq_one_letter_code
_entity_poly.pdbx_strand_id
1 'polypeptide(L)' 'MTASDEDMNRANDMKKKPWLQDKQWQRELNLFLKRKEKCELDAFFKHGFKYLAETYMPQKLREVGLI' A
#
# COMPACT_ATOMS: atom_id res chain seq x y z
N MET A 1 -6.71 -3.65 -9.97
CA MET A 1 -7.98 -4.36 -9.74
C MET A 1 -8.93 -3.38 -9.06
N THR A 2 -10.23 -3.43 -9.33
CA THR A 2 -11.20 -2.59 -8.61
C THR A 2 -11.36 -3.11 -7.18
N ALA A 3 -11.40 -2.21 -6.20
CA ALA A 3 -11.66 -2.53 -4.81
C ALA A 3 -13.14 -2.92 -4.62
N SER A 4 -13.41 -3.95 -3.82
CA SER A 4 -14.78 -4.35 -3.48
C SER A 4 -15.36 -3.48 -2.36
N ASP A 5 -16.67 -3.53 -2.15
CA ASP A 5 -17.31 -2.83 -1.03
C ASP A 5 -16.77 -3.30 0.33
N GLU A 6 -16.37 -4.57 0.45
CA GLU A 6 -15.72 -5.09 1.65
C GLU A 6 -14.37 -4.43 1.90
N ASP A 7 -13.56 -4.21 0.85
CA ASP A 7 -12.28 -3.50 0.98
C ASP A 7 -12.50 -2.05 1.44
N MET A 8 -13.56 -1.41 0.92
CA MET A 8 -13.93 -0.04 1.28
C MET A 8 -14.40 0.05 2.74
N ASN A 9 -15.21 -0.89 3.20
CA ASN A 9 -15.65 -0.98 4.60
C ASN A 9 -14.44 -1.20 5.53
N ARG A 10 -13.56 -2.14 5.17
CA ARG A 10 -12.33 -2.42 5.93
C ARG A 10 -11.43 -1.19 6.05
N ALA A 11 -11.23 -0.45 4.96
CA ALA A 11 -10.42 0.78 4.98
C ALA A 11 -11.04 1.87 5.89
N ASN A 12 -12.37 2.02 5.89
CA ASN A 12 -13.06 2.95 6.79
C ASN A 12 -12.95 2.54 8.27
N ASP A 13 -12.97 1.25 8.57
CA ASP A 13 -12.77 0.75 9.93
C ASP A 13 -11.33 0.87 10.40
N MET A 14 -10.36 0.65 9.51
CA MET A 14 -8.93 0.89 9.75
C MET A 14 -8.67 2.35 10.14
N LYS A 15 -9.33 3.31 9.48
CA LYS A 15 -9.18 4.75 9.82
C LYS A 15 -9.59 5.08 11.26
N LYS A 16 -10.46 4.29 11.88
CA LYS A 16 -10.92 4.51 13.27
C LYS A 16 -10.01 3.86 14.31
N LYS A 17 -9.03 3.03 13.90
CA LYS A 17 -8.16 2.31 14.83
C LYS A 17 -7.19 3.27 15.52
N PRO A 18 -7.00 3.19 16.85
CA PRO A 18 -6.08 4.07 17.58
C PRO A 18 -4.65 4.08 17.04
N TRP A 19 -4.14 2.93 16.59
CA TRP A 19 -2.78 2.78 16.04
C TRP A 19 -2.63 3.21 14.57
N LEU A 20 -3.71 3.62 13.90
CA LEU A 20 -3.70 4.14 12.53
C LEU A 20 -4.10 5.62 12.47
N GLN A 21 -4.09 6.32 13.60
CA GLN A 21 -4.42 7.76 13.66
C GLN A 21 -3.32 8.67 13.12
N ASP A 22 -2.11 8.17 12.90
CA ASP A 22 -1.02 8.97 12.33
C ASP A 22 -1.42 9.52 10.94
N LYS A 23 -1.00 10.75 10.65
CA LYS A 23 -1.26 11.47 9.41
C LYS A 23 -0.82 10.67 8.18
N GLN A 24 0.29 9.93 8.28
CA GLN A 24 0.77 9.10 7.19
C GLN A 24 -0.25 8.01 6.83
N TRP A 25 -0.75 7.26 7.83
CA TRP A 25 -1.72 6.20 7.60
C TRP A 25 -3.06 6.73 7.11
N GLN A 26 -3.54 7.84 7.68
CA GLN A 26 -4.79 8.48 7.24
C GLN A 26 -4.70 8.96 5.79
N ARG A 27 -3.54 9.50 5.38
CA ARG A 27 -3.29 9.92 3.99
C ARG A 27 -3.41 8.74 3.02
N GLU A 28 -2.73 7.63 3.30
CA GLU A 28 -2.73 6.46 2.41
C GLU A 28 -4.10 5.78 2.35
N LEU A 29 -4.81 5.66 3.48
CA LEU A 29 -6.18 5.13 3.52
C LEU A 29 -7.16 6.03 2.75
N ASN A 30 -7.03 7.35 2.85
CA ASN A 30 -7.85 8.28 2.07
C ASN A 30 -7.54 8.19 0.56
N LEU A 31 -6.27 8.00 0.19
CA LEU A 31 -5.87 7.79 -1.19
C LEU A 31 -6.50 6.51 -1.76
N PHE A 32 -6.44 5.42 -0.98
CA PHE A 32 -7.11 4.17 -1.35
C PHE A 32 -8.61 4.36 -1.54
N LEU A 33 -9.31 5.00 -0.59
CA LEU A 33 -10.74 5.26 -0.67
C LEU A 33 -11.13 6.16 -1.87
N LYS A 34 -10.24 7.07 -2.27
CA LYS A 34 -10.43 7.93 -3.44
C LYS A 34 -10.25 7.16 -4.76
N ARG A 35 -9.22 6.32 -4.86
CA ARG A 35 -8.87 5.60 -6.10
C ARG A 35 -9.73 4.36 -6.31
N LYS A 36 -10.13 3.67 -5.22
CA LYS A 36 -10.88 2.40 -5.25
C LYS A 36 -10.16 1.33 -6.08
N GLU A 37 -8.84 1.32 -6.00
CA GLU A 37 -7.96 0.41 -6.73
C GLU A 37 -7.08 -0.36 -5.75
N LYS A 38 -6.92 -1.66 -6.01
CA LYS A 38 -5.98 -2.54 -5.30
C LYS A 38 -5.11 -3.33 -6.28
N CYS A 39 -3.99 -3.84 -5.78
CA CYS A 39 -3.01 -4.56 -6.56
C CYS A 39 -2.36 -5.65 -5.69
N GLU A 40 -2.13 -6.82 -6.29
CA GLU A 40 -1.43 -7.94 -5.66
C GLU A 40 0.10 -7.76 -5.77
N LEU A 41 0.86 -8.36 -4.85
CA LEU A 41 2.32 -8.35 -4.90
C LEU A 41 2.86 -9.00 -6.19
N ASP A 42 2.17 -10.01 -6.71
CA ASP A 42 2.53 -10.69 -7.95
C ASP A 42 2.51 -9.77 -9.17
N ALA A 43 1.83 -8.61 -9.08
CA ALA A 43 1.89 -7.60 -10.13
C ALA A 43 3.31 -7.04 -10.34
N PHE A 44 4.23 -7.20 -9.38
CA PHE A 44 5.64 -6.89 -9.57
C PHE A 44 6.34 -7.88 -10.51
N PHE A 45 5.85 -9.12 -10.66
CA PHE A 45 6.44 -10.10 -11.57
C PHE A 45 6.37 -9.69 -13.03
N LYS A 46 5.49 -8.75 -13.40
CA LYS A 46 5.50 -8.13 -14.74
C LYS A 46 6.81 -7.40 -15.06
N HIS A 47 7.59 -7.04 -14.03
CA HIS A 47 8.90 -6.41 -14.16
C HIS A 47 10.06 -7.41 -14.01
N GLY A 48 9.76 -8.71 -13.89
CA GLY A 48 10.73 -9.79 -13.68
C GLY A 48 10.68 -10.35 -12.25
N PHE A 49 10.93 -11.66 -12.13
CA PHE A 49 10.81 -12.39 -10.85
C PHE A 49 11.68 -11.80 -9.72
N LYS A 50 12.85 -11.25 -10.07
CA LYS A 50 13.81 -10.67 -9.13
C LYS A 50 13.58 -9.20 -8.79
N TYR A 51 12.67 -8.52 -9.51
CA TYR A 51 12.48 -7.06 -9.41
C TYR A 51 12.18 -6.59 -7.98
N LEU A 52 11.34 -7.34 -7.26
CA LEU A 52 10.96 -6.98 -5.90
C LEU A 52 12.18 -6.95 -4.96
N ALA A 53 13.02 -7.99 -5.03
CA ALA A 53 14.16 -8.17 -4.13
C ALA A 53 15.39 -7.34 -4.53
N GLU A 54 15.68 -7.24 -5.83
CA GLU A 54 16.92 -6.61 -6.33
C GLU A 54 16.73 -5.11 -6.60
N THR A 55 15.50 -4.65 -6.86
CA THR A 55 15.23 -3.25 -7.26
C THR A 55 14.33 -2.52 -6.27
N TYR A 56 13.09 -2.98 -6.12
CA TYR A 56 12.06 -2.24 -5.39
C TYR A 56 12.37 -2.10 -3.90
N MET A 57 12.69 -3.21 -3.22
CA MET A 57 12.99 -3.20 -1.79
C MET A 57 14.24 -2.37 -1.45
N PRO A 58 15.41 -2.57 -2.11
CA PRO A 58 16.58 -1.74 -1.86
C PRO A 58 16.33 -0.24 -2.10
N GLN A 59 15.57 0.10 -3.15
CA GLN A 59 15.19 1.49 -3.40
C GLN A 59 14.35 2.07 -2.26
N LYS A 60 13.32 1.35 -1.81
CA LYS A 60 12.44 1.80 -0.72
C LYS A 60 13.16 1.96 0.61
N LEU A 61 14.10 1.09 0.93
CA LEU A 61 14.89 1.19 2.15
C LEU A 61 15.86 2.39 2.13
N ARG A 62 16.45 2.71 0.97
CA ARG A 62 17.27 3.93 0.79
C ARG A 62 16.43 5.20 0.94
N GLU A 63 15.20 5.23 0.41
CA GLU A 63 14.30 6.39 0.52
C GLU A 63 14.01 6.76 1.98
N VAL A 64 13.98 5.78 2.88
CA VAL A 64 13.76 5.99 4.32
C VAL A 64 15.07 6.05 5.14
N GLY A 65 16.23 5.95 4.49
CA GLY A 65 17.55 6.06 5.12
C GLY A 65 17.96 4.88 5.99
N LEU A 66 17.41 3.67 5.75
CA LEU A 66 17.77 2.47 6.51
C LEU A 66 19.01 1.75 5.96
N ILE A 67 19.32 1.94 4.67
CA ILE A 67 20.53 1.45 3.98
C ILE A 67 21.05 2.50 3.01
#